data_AF-A0A5C4THI1-F1
#
_entry.id   AF-A0A5C4THI1-F1
#
_cell.length_a   1.000
_cell.length_b   1.000
_cell.length_c   1.000
_cell.angle_alpha   90.00
_cell.angle_beta   90.00
_cell.angle_gamma   90.00
#
_symmetry.space_group_name_H-M   'P 1'
#
loop_
_entity.id
_entity.type
_entity.pdbx_description
1 polymer ?
#
loop_
_entity_poly.entity_id
_entity_poly.type
_entity_poly.pdbx_seq_one_letter_code
_entity_poly.pdbx_strand_id
1 'polypeptide(L)'
;MDRAPNRRRTGSKARTNSQLRKSGRPRNVKESEIRKIFLVIENAYGGVFAYDDYKVELWRQTLEDVPFELAEDNLLAYIRNPDNRFPPHPGALAQLAAEEARGPDIPNAEETRAMLAAYDWDRSLPLPALPPCVAELKAKWRADG
;
A
#
# COMPACT_ATOMS: atom_id res chain seq x y z
N MET A 1 -3.54 9.37 -63.99
CA MET A 1 -2.45 9.85 -63.11
C MET A 1 -2.81 9.45 -61.69
N ASP A 2 -2.49 8.20 -61.35
CA ASP A 2 -2.89 7.57 -60.08
C ASP A 2 -1.82 7.75 -59.02
N ARG A 3 -2.14 8.49 -57.96
CA ARG A 3 -1.25 8.76 -56.82
C ARG A 3 -1.57 7.73 -55.72
N ALA A 4 -0.67 6.76 -55.55
CA ALA A 4 -0.76 5.77 -54.48
C ALA A 4 -0.55 6.41 -53.09
N PRO A 5 -1.26 5.96 -52.03
CA PRO A 5 -1.05 6.47 -50.68
C PRO A 5 0.15 5.80 -49.98
N ASN A 6 1.07 6.65 -49.53
CA ASN A 6 2.27 6.32 -48.77
C ASN A 6 1.91 5.96 -47.31
N ARG A 7 1.89 4.66 -46.98
CA ARG A 7 1.68 4.17 -45.60
C ARG A 7 2.96 4.40 -44.77
N ARG A 8 2.98 5.47 -43.98
CA ARG A 8 3.96 5.65 -42.90
C ARG A 8 3.70 4.64 -41.78
N ARG A 9 4.53 3.60 -41.70
CA ARG A 9 4.66 2.73 -40.52
C ARG A 9 5.31 3.53 -39.39
N THR A 10 4.51 4.00 -38.44
CA THR A 10 4.99 4.47 -37.14
C THR A 10 5.43 3.25 -36.33
N GLY A 11 6.74 3.04 -36.25
CA GLY A 11 7.34 2.05 -35.35
C GLY A 11 7.12 2.50 -33.90
N SER A 12 6.03 2.04 -33.30
CA SER A 12 5.79 2.17 -31.86
C SER A 12 6.82 1.30 -31.13
N LYS A 13 7.96 1.90 -30.77
CA LYS A 13 8.92 1.28 -29.85
C LYS A 13 8.29 1.36 -28.46
N ALA A 14 7.46 0.37 -28.13
CA ALA A 14 7.04 0.11 -26.77
C ALA A 14 8.31 -0.16 -25.95
N ARG A 15 8.78 0.87 -25.25
CA ARG A 15 9.81 0.72 -24.23
C ARG A 15 9.18 -0.07 -23.09
N THR A 16 9.45 -1.36 -23.04
CA THR A 16 9.12 -2.22 -21.91
C THR A 16 9.78 -1.67 -20.64
N ASN A 17 8.96 -1.35 -19.63
CA ASN A 17 9.31 -0.82 -18.29
C ASN A 17 10.32 -1.65 -17.49
N SER A 18 10.77 -2.80 -18.02
CA SER A 18 11.75 -3.68 -17.39
C SER A 18 13.19 -3.13 -17.44
N GLN A 19 13.52 -2.21 -18.35
CA GLN A 19 14.89 -1.68 -18.48
C GLN A 19 15.23 -0.52 -17.52
N LEU A 20 14.27 0.02 -16.76
CA LEU A 20 14.54 1.08 -15.76
C LEU A 20 15.01 0.56 -14.40
N ARG A 21 14.99 -0.76 -14.15
CA ARG A 21 15.36 -1.34 -12.86
C ARG A 21 16.85 -1.75 -12.72
N LYS A 22 17.71 -1.39 -13.68
CA LYS A 22 19.13 -1.78 -13.71
C LYS A 22 20.09 -0.59 -13.52
N SER A 23 20.01 0.04 -12.37
CA SER A 23 21.13 0.74 -11.72
C SER A 23 20.75 0.88 -10.25
N GLY A 24 21.24 0.08 -9.31
CA GLY A 24 22.66 -0.12 -9.03
C GLY A 24 22.95 0.63 -7.73
N ARG A 25 22.94 -0.12 -6.62
CA ARG A 25 23.00 0.28 -5.19
C ARG A 25 21.74 0.96 -4.62
N PRO A 26 21.31 0.58 -3.40
CA PRO A 26 20.43 1.46 -2.62
C PRO A 26 21.19 2.78 -2.47
N ARG A 27 20.65 3.86 -3.03
CA ARG A 27 21.17 5.19 -2.76
C ARG A 27 20.74 5.48 -1.33
N ASN A 28 21.66 5.31 -0.39
CA ASN A 28 21.46 5.82 0.96
C ASN A 28 21.04 7.29 0.82
N VAL A 29 19.83 7.60 1.27
CA VAL A 29 19.32 8.96 1.26
C VAL A 29 20.27 9.83 2.06
N LYS A 30 20.70 10.94 1.47
CA LYS A 30 21.64 11.85 2.11
C LYS A 30 20.90 12.69 3.14
N GLU A 31 21.61 13.08 4.19
CA GLU A 31 21.07 14.01 5.18
C GLU A 31 20.56 15.32 4.54
N SER A 32 21.30 15.84 3.56
CA SER A 32 20.92 17.05 2.82
C SER A 32 19.63 16.88 2.00
N GLU A 33 19.30 15.66 1.59
CA GLU A 33 18.05 15.32 0.90
C GLU A 33 16.88 15.31 1.87
N ILE A 34 17.06 14.72 3.06
CA ILE A 34 16.04 14.76 4.12
C ILE A 34 15.76 16.20 4.58
N ARG A 35 16.80 17.03 4.72
CA ARG A 35 16.61 18.46 5.06
C ARG A 35 15.79 19.21 4.01
N LYS A 36 15.91 18.86 2.72
CA LYS A 36 15.04 19.42 1.66
C LYS A 36 13.59 19.01 1.85
N ILE A 37 13.34 17.73 2.15
CA ILE A 37 11.98 17.23 2.44
C ILE A 37 11.36 18.03 3.59
N PHE A 38 12.09 18.25 4.67
CA PHE A 38 11.57 19.03 5.79
C PHE A 38 11.32 20.49 5.46
N LEU A 39 12.17 21.13 4.65
CA LEU A 39 11.95 22.49 4.19
C LEU A 39 10.65 22.58 3.38
N VAL A 40 10.35 21.60 2.53
CA VAL A 40 9.09 21.56 1.78
C VAL A 40 7.89 21.40 2.73
N ILE A 41 7.99 20.52 3.73
CA ILE A 41 6.92 20.33 4.74
C ILE A 41 6.70 21.62 5.54
N GLU A 42 7.76 22.26 6.04
CA GLU A 42 7.67 23.51 6.81
C GLU A 42 6.95 24.62 6.02
N ASN A 43 7.29 24.76 4.74
CA ASN A 43 6.64 25.72 3.84
C ASN A 43 5.17 25.36 3.53
N ALA A 44 4.85 24.08 3.36
CA ALA A 44 3.50 23.64 3.05
C ALA A 44 2.53 23.78 4.23
N TYR A 45 3.01 23.60 5.47
CA TYR A 45 2.20 23.60 6.69
C TYR A 45 2.39 24.85 7.55
N GLY A 46 2.88 25.95 6.97
CA GLY A 46 2.87 27.29 7.57
C GLY A 46 3.63 27.39 8.90
N GLY A 47 4.76 26.69 9.05
CA GLY A 47 5.62 26.78 10.25
C GLY A 47 5.08 26.05 11.49
N VAL A 48 3.96 25.32 11.40
CA VAL A 48 3.51 24.41 12.48
C VAL A 48 4.49 23.26 12.66
N PHE A 49 5.16 22.88 11.58
CA PHE A 49 6.13 21.82 11.54
C PHE A 49 7.55 22.36 11.76
N ALA A 50 8.18 21.99 12.87
CA ALA A 50 9.57 22.27 13.17
C ALA A 50 10.39 20.96 13.23
N TYR A 51 11.60 20.99 12.69
CA TYR A 51 12.52 19.84 12.72
C TYR A 51 13.86 20.19 13.37
N ASP A 52 14.50 19.17 13.91
CA ASP A 52 15.82 19.20 14.53
C ASP A 52 16.71 18.12 13.90
N ASP A 53 18.01 18.13 14.23
CA ASP A 53 18.96 17.16 13.67
C ASP A 53 18.60 15.71 14.04
N TYR A 54 17.93 15.50 15.17
CA TYR A 54 17.43 14.18 15.57
C TYR A 54 16.35 13.66 14.61
N LYS A 55 15.36 14.50 14.24
CA LYS A 55 14.33 14.15 13.26
C LYS A 55 14.92 13.91 11.87
N VAL A 56 15.97 14.66 11.50
CA VAL A 56 16.72 14.42 10.25
C VAL A 56 17.34 13.04 10.24
N GLU A 57 18.06 12.67 11.30
CA GLU A 57 18.69 11.36 11.38
C GLU A 57 17.65 10.23 11.42
N LEU A 58 16.54 10.41 12.16
CA LEU A 58 15.45 9.44 12.22
C LEU A 58 14.81 9.21 10.84
N TRP A 59 14.53 10.27 10.09
CA TRP A 59 13.94 10.15 8.75
C TRP A 59 14.93 9.56 7.76
N ARG A 60 16.22 9.88 7.89
CA ARG A 60 17.29 9.28 7.08
C ARG A 60 17.34 7.76 7.25
N GLN A 61 17.22 7.27 8.49
CA GLN A 61 17.18 5.84 8.79
C GLN A 61 15.87 5.20 8.31
N THR A 62 14.73 5.87 8.51
CA THR A 62 13.42 5.34 8.12
C THR A 62 13.26 5.23 6.59
N LEU A 63 13.89 6.14 5.85
CA LEU A 63 13.84 6.20 4.39
C LEU A 63 15.09 5.62 3.73
N GLU A 64 15.91 4.83 4.43
CA GLU A 64 17.20 4.35 3.91
C GLU A 64 17.08 3.55 2.61
N ASP A 65 15.99 2.80 2.45
CA ASP A 65 15.69 1.97 1.29
C ASP A 65 14.88 2.69 0.20
N VAL A 66 14.45 3.93 0.46
CA VAL A 66 13.55 4.68 -0.43
C VAL A 66 14.38 5.69 -1.23
N PRO A 67 14.38 5.64 -2.57
CA PRO A 67 15.05 6.66 -3.38
C PRO A 67 14.50 8.05 -3.07
N PHE A 68 15.40 9.04 -2.93
CA PHE A 68 15.00 10.42 -2.64
C PHE A 68 13.94 10.95 -3.62
N GLU A 69 14.11 10.68 -4.91
CA GLU A 69 13.18 11.13 -5.96
C GLU A 69 11.77 10.56 -5.74
N LEU A 70 11.66 9.31 -5.26
CA LEU A 70 10.37 8.71 -4.94
C LEU A 70 9.73 9.35 -3.70
N ALA A 71 10.53 9.59 -2.66
CA ALA A 71 10.05 10.25 -1.43
C ALA A 71 9.58 11.69 -1.71
N GLU A 72 10.27 12.41 -2.59
CA GLU A 72 9.91 13.76 -3.03
C GLU A 72 8.60 13.76 -3.83
N ASP A 73 8.44 12.85 -4.80
CA ASP A 73 7.20 12.72 -5.58
C ASP A 73 6.01 12.37 -4.69
N ASN A 74 6.19 11.45 -3.75
CA ASN A 74 5.17 11.06 -2.77
C ASN A 74 4.79 12.22 -1.84
N LEU A 75 5.77 13.02 -1.42
CA LEU A 75 5.53 14.21 -0.60
C LEU A 75 4.68 15.23 -1.35
N LEU A 76 5.03 15.50 -2.61
CA LEU A 76 4.27 16.43 -3.45
C LEU A 76 2.84 15.92 -3.70
N ALA A 77 2.67 14.61 -3.91
CA ALA A 77 1.36 14.00 -4.02
C ALA A 77 0.54 14.13 -2.72
N TYR A 78 1.18 13.90 -1.57
CA TYR A 78 0.55 14.04 -0.26
C TYR A 78 0.07 15.47 0.00
N ILE A 79 0.90 16.48 -0.27
CA ILE A 79 0.58 17.89 -0.05
C ILE A 79 -0.54 18.37 -0.98
N ARG A 80 -0.63 17.84 -2.21
CA ARG A 80 -1.68 18.21 -3.16
C ARG A 80 -3.07 17.70 -2.76
N ASN A 81 -3.16 16.74 -1.85
CA ASN A 81 -4.44 16.22 -1.40
C ASN A 81 -5.05 17.16 -0.32
N PRO A 82 -6.21 17.79 -0.57
CA PRO A 82 -6.83 18.70 0.39
C PRO A 82 -7.28 18.04 1.70
N ASP A 83 -7.43 16.72 1.73
CA ASP A 83 -7.79 15.99 2.95
C ASP A 83 -6.61 15.89 3.94
N ASN A 84 -5.38 16.08 3.47
CA ASN A 84 -4.16 15.98 4.27
C ASN A 84 -3.84 17.28 5.01
N ARG A 85 -4.56 17.51 6.12
CA ARG A 85 -4.41 18.71 6.97
C ARG A 85 -3.18 18.71 7.87
N PHE A 86 -2.50 17.58 8.00
CA PHE A 86 -1.36 17.41 8.92
C PHE A 86 -0.08 17.05 8.16
N PRO A 87 1.10 17.41 8.68
CA PRO A 87 2.38 17.00 8.11
C PRO A 87 2.47 15.47 7.98
N PRO A 88 3.06 14.96 6.88
CA PRO A 88 3.23 13.52 6.70
C PRO A 88 4.25 12.94 7.69
N HIS A 89 4.05 11.67 8.04
CA HIS A 89 5.05 10.86 8.73
C HIS A 89 6.00 10.22 7.69
N PRO A 90 7.24 9.82 8.04
CA PRO A 90 8.20 9.29 7.06
C PRO A 90 7.68 8.05 6.33
N GLY A 91 6.95 7.17 7.04
CA GLY A 91 6.30 6.01 6.42
C GLY A 91 5.26 6.33 5.34
N ALA A 92 4.67 7.53 5.32
CA ALA A 92 3.74 7.95 4.26
C ALA A 92 4.51 8.23 2.96
N LEU A 93 5.76 8.68 3.07
CA LEU A 93 6.64 8.95 1.92
C LEU A 93 7.33 7.68 1.42
N ALA A 94 7.43 6.64 2.25
CA ALA A 94 7.97 5.34 1.89
C ALA A 94 7.02 4.49 1.05
N GLN A 95 5.75 4.88 0.92
CA GLN A 95 4.76 4.11 0.14
C GLN A 95 5.11 4.16 -1.35
N LEU A 96 5.42 3.01 -1.95
CA LEU A 96 5.45 2.89 -3.40
C LEU A 96 4.08 3.29 -3.93
N ALA A 97 4.05 4.18 -4.94
CA ALA A 97 2.84 4.67 -5.59
C ALA A 97 1.85 3.50 -5.75
N ALA A 98 0.66 3.68 -5.19
CA ALA A 98 -0.31 2.66 -4.83
C ALA A 98 -0.94 1.86 -6.00
N GLU A 99 -0.14 1.34 -6.93
CA GLU A 99 -0.59 0.24 -7.79
C GLU A 99 -0.59 -1.12 -7.05
N GLU A 100 0.09 -1.24 -5.90
CA GLU A 100 0.14 -2.46 -5.07
C GLU A 100 -0.67 -2.38 -3.76
N ALA A 101 -1.34 -1.26 -3.45
CA ALA A 101 -2.21 -1.16 -2.28
C ALA A 101 -3.64 -1.71 -2.50
N ARG A 102 -3.86 -2.44 -3.60
CA ARG A 102 -4.87 -3.50 -3.56
C ARG A 102 -4.30 -4.56 -2.63
N GLY A 103 -4.61 -4.45 -1.33
CA GLY A 103 -4.50 -5.59 -0.43
C GLY A 103 -5.21 -6.81 -1.03
N PRO A 104 -5.06 -8.01 -0.44
CA PRO A 104 -5.92 -9.12 -0.80
C PRO A 104 -7.35 -8.60 -0.80
N ASP A 105 -8.08 -8.73 -1.90
CA ASP A 105 -9.44 -8.22 -2.03
C ASP A 105 -10.26 -8.80 -0.87
N ILE A 106 -10.51 -7.99 0.17
CA ILE A 106 -11.29 -8.42 1.32
C ILE A 106 -12.73 -8.12 0.93
N PRO A 107 -13.53 -9.15 0.59
CA PRO A 107 -14.91 -8.94 0.21
C PRO A 107 -15.64 -8.23 1.34
N ASN A 108 -16.51 -7.29 0.96
CA ASN A 108 -17.38 -6.63 1.94
C ASN A 108 -18.38 -7.64 2.55
N ALA A 109 -19.17 -7.19 3.52
CA ALA A 109 -20.09 -8.08 4.23
C ALA A 109 -21.14 -8.74 3.30
N GLU A 110 -21.57 -8.05 2.23
CA GLU A 110 -22.53 -8.59 1.27
C GLU A 110 -21.88 -9.61 0.33
N GLU A 111 -20.69 -9.30 -0.18
CA GLU A 111 -19.89 -10.21 -1.01
C GLU A 111 -19.53 -11.48 -0.23
N THR A 112 -19.13 -11.33 1.04
CA THR A 112 -18.86 -12.46 1.94
C THR A 112 -20.10 -13.33 2.13
N ARG A 113 -21.29 -12.73 2.30
CA ARG A 113 -22.55 -13.48 2.41
C ARG A 113 -22.90 -14.21 1.10
N ALA A 114 -22.70 -13.57 -0.04
CA ALA A 114 -22.94 -14.17 -1.35
C ALA A 114 -22.00 -15.35 -1.59
N MET A 115 -20.72 -15.21 -1.22
CA MET A 115 -19.76 -16.30 -1.28
C MET A 115 -20.17 -17.46 -0.37
N LEU A 116 -20.55 -17.21 0.88
CA LEU A 116 -21.02 -18.26 1.79
C LEU A 116 -22.31 -18.94 1.33
N ALA A 117 -23.20 -18.21 0.65
CA ALA A 117 -24.40 -18.80 0.06
C ALA A 117 -24.09 -19.64 -1.19
N ALA A 118 -23.08 -19.26 -1.97
CA ALA A 118 -22.62 -20.03 -3.13
C ALA A 118 -21.82 -21.28 -2.73
N TYR A 119 -21.08 -21.21 -1.62
CA TYR A 119 -20.45 -22.35 -0.95
C TYR A 119 -21.47 -23.07 -0.06
N ASP A 120 -22.59 -23.52 -0.65
CA ASP A 120 -23.54 -24.42 -0.01
C ASP A 120 -22.85 -25.79 0.20
N TRP A 121 -21.89 -25.80 1.13
CA TRP A 121 -21.12 -26.93 1.59
C TRP A 121 -22.11 -27.82 2.31
N ASP A 122 -22.70 -28.71 1.51
CA ASP A 122 -23.49 -29.87 1.86
C ASP A 122 -23.84 -29.92 3.36
N ARG A 123 -24.86 -29.15 3.75
CA ARG A 123 -25.40 -29.12 5.12
C ARG A 123 -25.88 -30.49 5.60
N SER A 124 -25.90 -31.49 4.71
CA SER A 124 -26.14 -32.90 4.96
C SER A 124 -24.92 -33.68 5.46
N LEU A 125 -23.72 -33.10 5.52
CA LEU A 125 -22.61 -33.81 6.16
C LEU A 125 -22.97 -34.09 7.61
N PRO A 126 -23.07 -35.37 8.02
CA PRO A 126 -23.35 -35.71 9.40
C PRO A 126 -22.24 -35.10 10.25
N LEU A 127 -22.62 -34.25 11.21
CA LEU A 127 -21.67 -33.75 12.18
C LEU A 127 -20.92 -34.95 12.79
N PRO A 128 -19.59 -34.91 12.89
CA PRO A 128 -18.85 -35.96 13.58
C PRO A 128 -19.43 -36.11 14.99
N ALA A 129 -19.61 -37.35 15.43
CA ALA A 129 -20.09 -37.62 16.78
C ALA A 129 -19.26 -36.82 17.79
N LEU A 130 -19.94 -36.14 18.72
CA LEU A 130 -19.25 -35.32 19.71
C LEU A 130 -18.27 -36.19 20.51
N PRO A 131 -17.05 -35.70 20.79
CA PRO A 131 -16.16 -36.38 21.70
C PRO A 131 -16.85 -36.59 23.06
N PRO A 132 -16.60 -37.72 23.75
CA PRO A 132 -17.27 -38.06 25.02
C PRO A 132 -17.22 -36.93 26.06
N CYS A 133 -16.09 -36.23 26.16
CA CYS A 133 -15.92 -35.14 27.13
C CYS A 133 -16.87 -33.95 26.90
N VAL A 134 -17.23 -33.66 25.64
CA VAL A 134 -18.16 -32.57 25.30
C VAL A 134 -19.61 -33.01 25.54
N ALA A 135 -19.91 -34.29 25.33
CA ALA A 135 -21.22 -34.86 25.63
C ALA A 135 -21.51 -34.84 27.15
N GLU A 136 -20.52 -35.18 27.97
CA GLU A 136 -20.61 -35.14 29.44
C GLU A 136 -20.80 -33.71 29.96
N LEU A 137 -20.07 -32.73 29.43
CA LEU A 137 -20.21 -31.33 29.82
C LEU A 137 -21.61 -30.78 29.48
N LYS A 138 -22.12 -31.13 28.29
CA LYS A 138 -23.47 -30.73 27.85
C LYS A 138 -24.57 -31.42 28.67
N ALA A 139 -24.36 -32.66 29.10
CA ALA A 139 -25.28 -33.37 30.00
C ALA A 139 -25.30 -32.71 31.38
N LYS A 140 -24.13 -32.33 31.91
CA LYS A 140 -24.00 -31.62 33.19
C LYS A 140 -24.74 -30.28 33.19
N TRP A 141 -24.58 -29.48 32.12
CA TRP A 141 -25.28 -28.19 32.01
C TRP A 141 -26.79 -28.30 31.84
N ARG A 142 -27.32 -29.44 31.37
CA ARG A 142 -28.77 -29.69 31.31
C ARG A 142 -29.35 -30.21 32.62
N ALA A 143 -28.52 -30.70 33.53
CA ALA A 143 -28.97 -31.18 34.84
C ALA A 143 -28.99 -30.06 35.89
N ASP A 144 -28.19 -29.02 35.70
CA ASP A 144 -28.03 -27.91 36.65
C ASP A 144 -28.93 -26.68 36.36
N GLY A 145 -29.87 -26.78 35.41
CA GLY A 145 -30.84 -25.72 35.08
C GLY A 145 -32.26 -26.25 34.99
#